data_AF-A0A2M6W5D2-F1
#
_entry.id   AF-A0A2M6W5D2-F1
#
_cell.length_a   1.000
_cell.length_b   1.000
_cell.length_c   1.000
_cell.angle_alpha   90.00
_cell.angle_beta   90.00
_cell.angle_gamma   90.00
#
_symmetry.space_group_name_H-M   'P 1'
#
loop_
_entity.id
_entity.type
_entity.pdbx_description
1 polymer ?
#
loop_
_entity_poly.entity_id
_entity_poly.type
_entity_poly.pdbx_seq_one_letter_code
_entity_poly.pdbx_strand_id
1 'polypeptide(L)'
;MATDGPTPPPCDPEIFKNGTGLCVVDGSSNAVECWVQSVAKKANTKVDWHYSGGRANVLHLGDADSYQRALNAVHELTGELKGHILSVGGPAIYRAGDTLPEGTIAIDPDFGPIVMRQ
;
A
#
# COMPACT_ATOMS: atom_id res chain seq x y z
N MET A 1 9.40 10.31 -9.63
CA MET A 1 9.20 11.75 -9.93
C MET A 1 7.71 12.00 -9.89
N ALA A 2 7.24 12.90 -9.02
CA ALA A 2 5.82 13.27 -9.02
C ALA A 2 5.49 14.08 -10.27
N THR A 3 4.39 13.75 -10.93
CA THR A 3 3.92 14.46 -12.14
C THR A 3 2.74 15.38 -11.85
N ASP A 4 2.29 15.41 -10.60
CA ASP A 4 1.04 16.01 -10.14
C ASP A 4 1.22 16.96 -8.94
N GLY A 5 2.46 17.37 -8.64
CA GLY A 5 2.78 18.23 -7.51
C GLY A 5 4.23 18.05 -7.02
N PRO A 6 4.57 18.56 -5.82
CA PRO A 6 5.86 18.27 -5.21
C PRO A 6 6.05 16.77 -5.01
N THR A 7 7.29 16.31 -4.92
CA THR A 7 7.56 14.91 -4.56
C THR A 7 7.07 14.69 -3.12
N PRO A 8 6.21 13.67 -2.87
CA PRO A 8 5.83 13.28 -1.52
C PRO A 8 7.05 12.97 -0.64
N PRO A 9 6.92 13.07 0.70
CA PRO A 9 7.98 12.62 1.60
C PRO A 9 8.31 11.13 1.38
N PRO A 10 9.51 10.68 1.76
CA PRO A 10 9.83 9.26 1.78
C PRO A 10 8.86 8.49 2.68
N CYS A 11 8.53 7.25 2.29
CA CYS A 11 7.68 6.39 3.10
C CYS A 11 8.31 6.06 4.47
N ASP A 12 7.46 5.90 5.49
CA ASP A 12 7.84 5.51 6.84
C ASP A 12 8.46 4.10 6.84
N PRO A 13 9.75 3.96 7.22
CA PRO A 13 10.44 2.69 7.16
C PRO A 13 9.89 1.66 8.15
N GLU A 14 9.28 2.08 9.26
CA GLU A 14 8.67 1.18 10.25
C GLU A 14 7.37 0.60 9.70
N ILE A 15 6.53 1.44 9.08
CA ILE A 15 5.29 1.00 8.44
C ILE A 15 5.60 0.11 7.23
N PHE A 16 6.59 0.46 6.42
CA PHE A 16 7.01 -0.38 5.29
C PHE A 16 7.45 -1.78 5.74
N LYS A 17 8.21 -1.89 6.84
CA LYS A 17 8.74 -3.16 7.33
C LYS A 17 7.70 -3.99 8.07
N ASN A 18 6.93 -3.37 8.96
CA ASN A 18 6.10 -4.07 9.94
C ASN A 18 4.59 -3.89 9.71
N GLY A 19 4.17 -2.99 8.84
CA GLY A 19 2.77 -2.65 8.62
C GLY A 19 2.02 -3.70 7.81
N THR A 20 0.77 -3.98 8.18
CA THR A 20 -0.15 -4.90 7.51
C THR A 20 -0.77 -4.25 6.27
N GLY A 21 -0.93 -5.02 5.19
CA GLY A 21 -1.57 -4.52 3.96
C GLY A 21 -3.02 -4.12 4.19
N LEU A 22 -3.38 -2.91 3.79
CA LEU A 22 -4.73 -2.36 3.92
C LEU A 22 -5.48 -2.42 2.59
N CYS A 23 -4.86 -1.87 1.54
CA CYS A 23 -5.37 -1.90 0.17
C CYS A 23 -4.22 -1.67 -0.83
N VAL A 24 -4.48 -1.98 -2.09
CA VAL A 24 -3.61 -1.62 -3.21
C VAL A 24 -4.36 -0.65 -4.09
N VAL A 25 -3.71 0.45 -4.46
CA VAL A 25 -4.31 1.50 -5.28
C VAL A 25 -3.44 1.83 -6.49
N ASP A 26 -4.08 2.34 -7.53
CA ASP A 26 -3.43 3.14 -8.55
C ASP A 26 -3.77 4.63 -8.36
N GLY A 27 -2.95 5.49 -8.94
CA GLY A 27 -3.09 6.93 -8.82
C GLY A 27 -1.76 7.63 -8.98
N SER A 28 -1.83 8.94 -9.24
CA SER A 28 -0.64 9.78 -9.24
C SER A 28 -0.12 9.98 -7.81
N SER A 29 1.19 10.18 -7.65
CA SER A 29 1.84 10.14 -6.33
C SER A 29 1.27 11.13 -5.30
N ASN A 30 0.93 12.37 -5.70
CA ASN A 30 0.32 13.31 -4.76
C ASN A 30 -1.15 12.97 -4.46
N ALA A 31 -1.88 12.44 -5.44
CA ALA A 31 -3.24 11.97 -5.20
C ALA A 31 -3.28 10.82 -4.17
N VAL A 32 -2.38 9.85 -4.31
CA VAL A 32 -2.22 8.75 -3.35
C VAL A 32 -1.81 9.29 -1.98
N GLU A 33 -0.77 10.14 -1.91
CA GLU A 33 -0.31 10.74 -0.66
C GLU A 33 -1.45 11.46 0.09
N CYS A 34 -2.15 12.39 -0.58
CA CYS A 34 -3.24 13.14 0.04
C CYS A 34 -4.37 12.23 0.54
N TRP A 35 -4.69 11.19 -0.21
CA TRP A 35 -5.73 10.24 0.16
C TRP A 35 -5.31 9.38 1.36
N VAL A 36 -4.09 8.85 1.36
CA VAL A 36 -3.53 8.06 2.46
C VAL A 36 -3.46 8.86 3.76
N GLN A 37 -3.03 10.14 3.69
CA GLN A 37 -3.04 11.02 4.86
C GLN A 37 -4.46 11.27 5.40
N SER A 38 -5.46 11.33 4.51
CA SER A 38 -6.87 11.47 4.90
C SER A 38 -7.40 10.21 5.59
N VAL A 39 -7.03 9.02 5.08
CA VAL A 39 -7.31 7.73 5.72
C VAL A 39 -6.67 7.66 7.11
N ALA A 40 -5.37 7.97 7.23
CA ALA A 40 -4.64 7.96 8.49
C ALA A 40 -5.29 8.89 9.53
N LYS A 41 -5.62 10.13 9.12
CA LYS A 41 -6.29 11.12 9.97
C LYS A 41 -7.67 10.65 10.42
N LYS A 42 -8.49 10.11 9.51
CA LYS A 42 -9.86 9.67 9.81
C LYS A 42 -9.90 8.46 10.73
N ALA A 43 -9.02 7.49 10.50
CA ALA A 43 -8.92 6.28 11.32
C ALA A 43 -8.16 6.50 12.65
N ASN A 44 -7.48 7.64 12.78
CA ASN A 44 -6.59 7.98 13.89
C ASN A 44 -5.59 6.84 14.16
N THR A 45 -4.84 6.47 13.12
CA THR A 45 -3.86 5.37 13.15
C THR A 45 -2.74 5.61 12.14
N LYS A 46 -1.64 4.85 12.27
CA LYS A 46 -0.49 4.92 11.36
C LYS A 46 -0.83 4.20 10.05
N VAL A 47 -0.92 4.97 8.97
CA VAL A 47 -1.08 4.46 7.60
C VAL A 47 -0.10 5.21 6.71
N ASP A 48 0.56 4.49 5.81
CA ASP A 48 1.42 5.07 4.78
C ASP A 48 1.38 4.20 3.52
N TRP A 49 1.98 4.66 2.41
CA TRP A 49 2.02 3.93 1.15
C TRP A 49 3.43 3.72 0.62
N HIS A 50 3.60 2.62 -0.10
CA HIS A 50 4.83 2.25 -0.76
C HIS A 50 4.58 1.85 -2.22
N TYR A 51 5.37 2.42 -3.14
CA TYR A 51 5.27 2.07 -4.55
C TYR A 51 6.14 0.85 -4.88
N SER A 52 5.52 -0.27 -5.21
CA SER A 52 6.20 -1.49 -5.65
C SER A 52 5.39 -2.22 -6.71
N GLY A 53 6.06 -2.89 -7.66
CA GLY A 53 5.38 -3.67 -8.71
C GLY A 53 4.43 -2.85 -9.60
N GLY A 54 4.66 -1.54 -9.75
CA GLY A 54 3.80 -0.66 -10.53
C GLY A 54 2.51 -0.20 -9.83
N ARG A 55 2.37 -0.48 -8.53
CA ARG A 55 1.16 -0.17 -7.74
C ARG A 55 1.54 0.47 -6.41
N ALA A 56 0.61 1.23 -5.82
CA ALA A 56 0.78 1.80 -4.48
C ALA A 56 0.16 0.86 -3.43
N ASN A 57 1.01 0.33 -2.55
CA ASN A 57 0.62 -0.51 -1.43
C ASN A 57 0.39 0.35 -0.20
N VAL A 58 -0.83 0.35 0.30
CA VAL A 58 -1.19 1.09 1.52
C VAL A 58 -1.07 0.14 2.69
N LEU A 59 -0.29 0.54 3.68
CA LEU A 59 0.11 -0.26 4.82
C LEU A 59 -0.33 0.42 6.11
N HIS A 60 -0.78 -0.38 7.07
CA HIS A 60 -1.21 0.05 8.38
C HIS A 60 -0.32 -0.56 9.47
N LEU A 61 0.13 0.24 10.44
CA LEU A 61 0.87 -0.24 11.60
C LEU A 61 0.08 0.01 12.90
N GLY A 62 -0.31 -1.07 13.57
CA GLY A 62 -1.09 -0.99 14.80
C GLY A 62 -1.76 -2.31 15.16
N ASP A 63 -2.77 -2.24 16.03
CA ASP A 63 -3.56 -3.38 16.48
C ASP A 63 -4.75 -3.68 15.54
N ALA A 64 -5.51 -4.74 15.87
CA ALA A 64 -6.65 -5.17 15.07
C ALA A 64 -7.79 -4.13 15.05
N ASP A 65 -8.01 -3.42 16.15
CA ASP A 65 -9.06 -2.41 16.23
C ASP A 65 -8.71 -1.19 15.38
N SER A 66 -7.44 -0.75 15.39
CA SER A 66 -6.96 0.33 14.55
C SER A 66 -6.93 -0.05 13.08
N TYR A 67 -6.62 -1.32 12.77
CA TYR A 67 -6.71 -1.85 11.42
C TYR A 67 -8.15 -1.82 10.90
N GLN A 68 -9.13 -2.23 11.72
CA GLN A 68 -10.54 -2.17 11.32
C GLN A 68 -11.02 -0.73 11.11
N ARG A 69 -10.57 0.23 11.93
CA ARG A 69 -10.85 1.66 11.70
C ARG A 69 -10.25 2.15 10.38
N ALA A 70 -9.03 1.71 10.04
CA ALA A 70 -8.40 2.04 8.78
C ALA A 70 -9.17 1.49 7.58
N LEU A 71 -9.65 0.23 7.64
CA LEU A 71 -10.49 -0.35 6.60
C LEU A 71 -11.79 0.43 6.41
N ASN A 72 -12.47 0.78 7.51
CA ASN A 72 -13.69 1.59 7.44
C ASN A 72 -13.42 2.96 6.79
N ALA A 73 -12.31 3.61 7.16
CA ALA A 73 -11.89 4.87 6.55
C ALA A 73 -11.60 4.74 5.04
N VAL A 74 -10.98 3.64 4.60
CA VAL A 74 -10.79 3.35 3.16
C VAL A 74 -12.12 3.25 2.43
N HIS A 75 -13.08 2.50 2.99
CA HIS A 75 -14.42 2.36 2.39
C HIS A 75 -15.15 3.70 2.28
N GLU A 76 -15.11 4.52 3.33
CA GLU A 76 -15.77 5.83 3.34
C GLU A 76 -15.11 6.84 2.39
N LEU A 77 -13.79 6.81 2.27
CA LEU A 77 -13.01 7.75 1.46
C LEU A 77 -12.75 7.24 0.03
N THR A 78 -13.32 6.10 -0.37
CA THR A 78 -13.07 5.51 -1.71
C THR A 78 -13.39 6.50 -2.84
N GLY A 79 -14.46 7.29 -2.69
CA GLY A 79 -14.87 8.28 -3.70
C GLY A 79 -13.97 9.52 -3.77
N GLU A 80 -13.08 9.73 -2.80
CA GLU A 80 -12.16 10.88 -2.77
C GLU A 80 -10.81 10.56 -3.43
N LEU A 81 -10.50 9.28 -3.65
CA LEU A 81 -9.29 8.86 -4.35
C LEU A 81 -9.36 9.29 -5.82
N LYS A 82 -8.39 10.09 -6.26
CA LYS A 82 -8.18 10.36 -7.69
C LYS A 82 -7.33 9.23 -8.30
N GLY A 83 -7.99 8.09 -8.51
CA GLY A 83 -7.39 6.83 -8.95
C GLY A 83 -8.37 5.68 -8.70
N HIS A 84 -7.87 4.45 -8.62
CA HIS A 84 -8.66 3.25 -8.40
C HIS A 84 -8.10 2.42 -7.26
N ILE A 85 -9.00 1.88 -6.45
CA ILE A 85 -8.67 0.81 -5.50
C ILE A 85 -8.68 -0.51 -6.26
N LEU A 86 -7.53 -1.17 -6.33
CA LEU A 86 -7.34 -2.43 -7.05
C LEU A 86 -7.68 -3.63 -6.16
N SER A 87 -7.41 -3.54 -4.85
CA SER A 87 -7.81 -4.54 -3.87
C SER A 87 -7.94 -3.92 -2.47
N VAL A 88 -8.83 -4.47 -1.65
CA VAL A 88 -9.03 -4.09 -0.24
C VAL A 88 -8.93 -5.32 0.63
N GLY A 89 -8.12 -5.24 1.68
CA GLY A 89 -7.83 -6.37 2.56
C GLY A 89 -6.97 -7.44 1.88
N GLY A 90 -6.08 -8.03 2.67
CA GLY A 90 -5.17 -9.08 2.20
C GLY A 90 -3.71 -8.65 2.23
N PRO A 91 -2.79 -9.58 1.89
CA PRO A 91 -1.37 -9.29 1.90
C PRO A 91 -1.03 -8.19 0.90
N ALA A 92 -0.22 -7.21 1.32
CA ALA A 92 0.42 -6.29 0.39
C ALA A 92 1.32 -7.08 -0.57
N ILE A 93 1.51 -6.56 -1.79
CA ILE A 93 2.29 -7.21 -2.85
C ILE A 93 3.80 -7.08 -2.58
N TYR A 94 4.25 -7.74 -1.50
CA TYR A 94 5.62 -7.99 -1.08
C TYR A 94 6.33 -6.86 -0.32
N ARG A 95 7.11 -7.27 0.67
CA ARG A 95 8.00 -6.43 1.48
C ARG A 95 9.46 -6.86 1.31
N ALA A 96 10.37 -5.92 1.49
CA ALA A 96 11.79 -6.24 1.56
C ALA A 96 12.06 -7.15 2.77
N GLY A 97 12.47 -8.40 2.52
CA GLY A 97 12.71 -9.41 3.55
C GLY A 97 11.70 -10.56 3.59
N ASP A 98 10.65 -10.52 2.77
CA ASP A 98 9.76 -11.66 2.59
C ASP A 98 10.54 -12.87 2.05
N THR A 99 10.27 -14.05 2.60
CA THR A 99 10.90 -15.29 2.12
C THR A 99 10.31 -15.64 0.76
N LEU A 100 11.04 -15.32 -0.30
CA LEU A 100 10.67 -15.68 -1.67
C LEU A 100 11.09 -17.12 -1.96
N PRO A 101 10.31 -17.88 -2.75
CA PRO A 101 10.79 -19.13 -3.33
C PRO A 101 12.12 -18.91 -4.08
N GLU A 102 13.04 -19.86 -3.95
CA GLU A 102 14.33 -19.82 -4.66
C GLU A 102 14.10 -19.70 -6.18
N GLY A 103 14.84 -18.81 -6.83
CA GLY A 103 14.69 -18.54 -8.27
C GLY A 103 13.57 -17.56 -8.65
N THR A 104 12.92 -16.92 -7.68
CA THR A 104 11.97 -15.83 -7.96
C THR A 104 12.69 -14.66 -8.64
N ILE A 105 12.26 -14.32 -9.86
CA ILE A 105 12.83 -13.22 -10.66
C ILE A 105 11.90 -12.01 -10.73
N ALA A 106 10.61 -12.23 -10.53
CA ALA A 106 9.60 -11.20 -10.49
C ALA A 106 8.44 -11.69 -9.64
N ILE A 107 7.62 -10.75 -9.20
CA ILE A 107 6.32 -11.04 -8.63
C ILE A 107 5.28 -10.45 -9.57
N ASP A 108 4.33 -11.28 -9.95
CA ASP A 108 3.09 -10.79 -10.51
C ASP A 108 2.02 -10.65 -9.41
N PRO A 109 1.30 -9.52 -9.32
CA PRO A 109 0.23 -9.35 -8.33
C PRO A 109 -0.92 -10.36 -8.47
N ASP A 110 -1.16 -10.84 -9.68
CA ASP A 110 -2.27 -11.71 -10.04
C ASP A 110 -1.83 -13.19 -10.10
N PHE A 111 -0.53 -13.45 -10.35
CA PHE A 111 0.02 -14.83 -10.45
C PHE A 111 1.00 -15.23 -9.34
N GLY A 112 1.39 -14.32 -8.44
CA GLY A 112 2.35 -14.59 -7.37
C GLY A 112 3.82 -14.61 -7.85
N PRO A 113 4.73 -15.32 -7.16
CA PRO A 113 6.14 -15.37 -7.54
C PRO A 113 6.34 -16.00 -8.91
N ILE A 114 6.91 -15.24 -9.84
CA ILE A 114 7.42 -15.74 -11.11
C ILE A 114 8.82 -16.29 -10.86
N VAL A 115 8.93 -17.61 -10.93
CA VAL A 115 10.18 -18.34 -10.72
C VAL A 115 10.80 -18.70 -12.06
N MET A 116 12.09 -18.39 -12.24
CA MET A 116 12.84 -18.84 -13.41
C MET A 116 13.16 -20.32 -13.22
N ARG A 117 12.53 -21.19 -14.02
CA ARG A 117 12.93 -22.60 -14.10
C ARG A 117 14.25 -22.68 -14.87
N GLN A 118 15.32 -23.13 -14.19
CA GLN A 118 16.55 -23.56 -14.86
C GLN A 118 16.30 -24.83 -15.68
#